data_AF-A0A840UHP6-F1
#
_entry.id   AF-A0A840UHP6-F1
#
_cell.length_a   1.000
_cell.length_b   1.000
_cell.length_c   1.000
_cell.angle_alpha   90.00
_cell.angle_beta   90.00
_cell.angle_gamma   90.00
#
_symmetry.space_group_name_H-M   'P 1'
#
loop_
_entity.id
_entity.type
_entity.pdbx_description
1 polymer ?
#
loop_
_entity_poly.entity_id
_entity_poly.type
_entity_poly.pdbx_seq_one_letter_code
_entity_poly.pdbx_strand_id
1 'polypeptide(L)'
;MSKKIFLEIIVVILLAIGGWHIWGTESAQQNNQVNIVQQNGQKNNEKKSIVVYFSYTGNTRVLAKQIQKMTDSDIFEIQPEVPYSKDYDTVVDQGKKEVDEGYKPKLKEKVPDLAKYDVVYVGTPIWWYTITCYSVLFDKSGIGRKNNSAVLHTWWLWRRT
;
A
#
# COMPACT_ATOMS: atom_id res chain seq x y z
N MET A 1 61.96 -25.92 -38.93
CA MET A 1 62.01 -24.93 -37.82
C MET A 1 62.82 -25.57 -36.69
N SER A 2 63.89 -24.93 -36.20
CA SER A 2 64.83 -25.61 -35.29
C SER A 2 64.16 -25.92 -33.94
N LYS A 3 64.41 -27.11 -33.38
CA LYS A 3 63.82 -27.55 -32.10
C LYS A 3 64.09 -26.57 -30.95
N LYS A 4 65.12 -25.72 -31.06
CA LYS A 4 65.46 -24.65 -30.11
C LYS A 4 64.50 -23.46 -30.19
N ILE A 5 64.07 -23.07 -31.39
CA ILE A 5 63.12 -21.96 -31.60
C ILE A 5 61.72 -22.34 -31.09
N PHE A 6 61.35 -23.61 -31.19
CA PHE A 6 60.03 -24.09 -30.75
C PHE A 6 59.90 -24.15 -29.21
N LEU A 7 61.00 -24.42 -28.50
CA LEU A 7 61.01 -24.45 -27.03
C LEU A 7 60.93 -23.04 -26.43
N GLU A 8 61.62 -22.07 -27.03
CA GLU A 8 61.60 -20.65 -26.63
C GLU A 8 60.19 -20.04 -26.76
N ILE A 9 59.48 -20.34 -27.85
CA ILE A 9 58.12 -19.83 -28.07
C ILE A 9 57.13 -20.41 -27.04
N ILE A 10 57.28 -21.67 -26.63
CA ILE A 10 56.45 -22.30 -25.58
C ILE A 10 56.70 -21.65 -24.20
N VAL A 11 57.94 -21.31 -23.87
CA VAL A 11 58.27 -20.64 -22.60
C VAL A 11 57.69 -19.22 -22.55
N VAL A 12 57.73 -18.48 -23.66
CA VAL A 12 57.15 -17.12 -23.75
C VAL A 12 55.62 -17.15 -23.65
N ILE A 13 54.95 -18.16 -24.24
CA ILE A 13 53.48 -18.32 -24.13
C ILE A 13 53.06 -18.70 -22.70
N LEU A 14 53.83 -19.55 -22.00
CA LEU A 14 53.54 -19.93 -20.61
C LEU A 14 53.74 -18.78 -19.62
N LEU A 15 54.72 -17.90 -19.85
CA LEU A 15 54.91 -16.70 -19.04
C LEU A 15 53.85 -15.62 -19.32
N ALA A 16 53.35 -15.53 -20.56
CA ALA A 16 52.27 -14.62 -20.93
C ALA A 16 50.90 -15.05 -20.35
N ILE A 17 50.66 -16.36 -20.19
CA ILE A 17 49.43 -16.89 -19.57
C ILE A 17 49.54 -16.88 -18.02
N GLY A 18 50.71 -17.21 -17.46
CA GLY A 18 50.94 -17.20 -16.00
C GLY A 18 51.05 -15.79 -15.40
N GLY A 19 51.51 -14.80 -16.17
CA GLY A 19 51.67 -13.41 -15.74
C GLY A 19 50.36 -12.59 -15.66
N TRP A 20 49.26 -13.09 -16.23
CA TRP A 20 47.94 -12.43 -16.14
C TRP A 20 47.07 -12.90 -14.97
N HIS A 21 47.54 -13.86 -14.16
CA HIS A 21 46.77 -14.36 -13.01
C HIS A 21 47.32 -13.94 -11.63
N ILE A 22 48.41 -13.15 -11.54
CA ILE A 22 49.02 -12.79 -10.23
C ILE A 22 49.27 -11.28 -10.04
N TRP A 23 48.80 -10.39 -10.94
CA TRP A 23 48.71 -8.95 -10.57
C TRP A 23 47.60 -8.25 -11.35
N GLY A 24 46.40 -8.25 -10.78
CA GLY A 24 45.23 -7.62 -11.38
C GLY A 24 44.07 -7.55 -10.40
N THR A 25 44.04 -6.47 -9.60
CA THR A 25 42.88 -5.93 -8.88
C THR A 25 42.44 -6.63 -7.57
N GLU A 26 43.26 -6.55 -6.52
CA GLU A 26 42.74 -6.48 -5.15
C GLU A 26 42.79 -5.03 -4.66
N SER A 27 41.66 -4.33 -4.79
CA SER A 27 41.21 -3.30 -3.82
C SER A 27 39.85 -2.73 -4.21
N ALA A 28 38.80 -3.56 -4.15
CA ALA A 28 37.41 -3.10 -4.05
C ALA A 28 36.48 -4.16 -3.40
N GLN A 29 36.98 -4.95 -2.45
CA GLN A 29 36.14 -5.86 -1.64
C GLN A 29 36.60 -5.92 -0.18
N GLN A 30 36.61 -4.76 0.49
CA GLN A 30 36.47 -4.70 1.95
C GLN A 30 35.60 -3.49 2.29
N ASN A 31 34.28 -3.59 2.07
CA ASN A 31 33.31 -2.67 2.66
C ASN A 31 31.87 -3.22 2.65
N ASN A 32 31.69 -4.54 2.76
CA ASN A 32 30.35 -5.14 2.81
C ASN A 32 30.11 -6.10 3.99
N GLN A 33 30.96 -6.04 5.02
CA GLN A 33 30.70 -6.68 6.32
C GLN A 33 30.48 -5.67 7.45
N VAL A 34 30.80 -4.38 7.27
CA VAL A 34 30.48 -3.31 8.24
C VAL A 34 29.01 -2.89 8.16
N ASN A 35 28.33 -3.15 7.02
CA ASN A 35 26.91 -2.82 6.83
C ASN A 35 25.91 -3.86 7.37
N ILE A 36 26.35 -5.05 7.79
CA ILE A 36 25.46 -6.07 8.37
C ILE A 36 25.34 -5.91 9.90
N VAL A 37 26.29 -5.22 10.53
CA VAL A 37 26.32 -5.05 12.00
C VAL A 37 25.65 -3.74 12.46
N GLN A 38 25.36 -2.80 11.57
CA GLN A 38 24.66 -1.53 11.91
C GLN A 38 23.16 -1.49 11.55
N GLN A 39 22.58 -2.56 11.00
CA GLN A 39 21.13 -2.67 10.76
C GLN A 39 20.36 -3.32 11.94
N ASN A 40 21.04 -3.69 13.02
CA ASN A 40 20.41 -4.22 14.24
C ASN A 40 20.13 -3.12 15.29
N GLY A 41 19.63 -1.98 14.83
CA GLY A 41 19.27 -0.84 15.67
C GLY A 41 18.05 -0.05 15.21
N GLN A 42 17.36 -0.49 14.16
CA GLN A 42 16.02 0.01 13.83
C GLN A 42 15.02 -1.09 14.13
N LYS A 43 14.29 -0.90 15.23
CA LYS A 43 13.03 -1.57 15.47
C LYS A 43 12.20 -1.40 14.19
N ASN A 44 12.08 -2.44 13.37
CA ASN A 44 11.11 -2.48 12.28
C ASN A 44 9.75 -2.43 12.96
N ASN A 45 9.28 -1.23 13.29
CA ASN A 45 7.86 -1.02 13.55
C ASN A 45 7.21 -1.29 12.20
N GLU A 46 6.76 -2.53 12.00
CA GLU A 46 5.91 -2.90 10.87
C GLU A 46 4.81 -1.84 10.80
N LYS A 47 4.78 -1.09 9.68
CA LYS A 47 3.84 0.02 9.53
C LYS A 47 2.43 -0.55 9.60
N LYS A 48 1.69 -0.20 10.64
CA LYS A 48 0.37 -0.75 10.86
C LYS A 48 -0.63 -0.03 9.96
N SER A 49 -1.39 -0.79 9.18
CA SER A 49 -2.38 -0.23 8.27
C SER A 49 -3.79 -0.76 8.55
N ILE A 50 -4.81 0.00 8.14
CA ILE A 50 -6.23 -0.40 8.23
C ILE A 50 -7.00 0.06 7.00
N VAL A 51 -7.92 -0.77 6.51
CA VAL A 51 -8.96 -0.38 5.55
C VAL A 51 -10.25 -0.09 6.30
N VAL A 52 -10.74 1.14 6.22
CA VAL A 52 -12.03 1.57 6.75
C VAL A 52 -12.97 1.83 5.59
N TYR A 53 -14.12 1.16 5.52
CA TYR A 53 -14.99 1.29 4.35
C TYR A 53 -16.49 1.23 4.68
N PHE A 54 -17.31 1.89 3.86
CA PHE A 54 -18.77 1.72 3.83
C PHE A 54 -19.18 1.05 2.51
N SER A 55 -20.18 0.16 2.54
CA SER A 55 -20.65 -0.54 1.35
C SER A 55 -22.16 -0.76 1.38
N TYR A 56 -22.88 -0.16 0.43
CA TYR A 56 -24.33 -0.37 0.27
C TYR A 56 -24.64 -1.75 -0.36
N THR A 57 -24.23 -1.97 -1.61
CA THR A 57 -24.56 -3.21 -2.36
C THR A 57 -23.45 -4.27 -2.37
N GLY A 58 -22.30 -4.00 -1.74
CA GLY A 58 -21.20 -4.97 -1.62
C GLY A 58 -19.98 -4.70 -2.50
N ASN A 59 -20.07 -3.79 -3.47
CA ASN A 59 -18.95 -3.51 -4.38
C ASN A 59 -17.71 -2.99 -3.65
N THR A 60 -17.89 -1.98 -2.79
CA THR A 60 -16.79 -1.41 -2.00
C THR A 60 -16.23 -2.43 -1.01
N ARG A 61 -17.05 -3.37 -0.51
CA ARG A 61 -16.59 -4.49 0.33
C ARG A 61 -15.62 -5.40 -0.41
N VAL A 62 -15.89 -5.71 -1.68
CA VAL A 62 -15.00 -6.56 -2.49
C VAL A 62 -13.64 -5.88 -2.64
N LEU A 63 -13.62 -4.60 -2.99
CA LEU A 63 -12.36 -3.86 -3.14
C LEU A 63 -11.62 -3.71 -1.81
N ALA A 64 -12.33 -3.39 -0.72
CA ALA A 64 -11.74 -3.27 0.61
C ALA A 64 -11.03 -4.57 1.04
N LYS A 65 -11.65 -5.72 0.78
CA LYS A 65 -11.04 -7.04 1.04
C LYS A 65 -9.85 -7.33 0.14
N GLN A 66 -9.85 -6.85 -1.11
CA GLN A 66 -8.70 -7.00 -2.00
C GLN A 66 -7.51 -6.19 -1.49
N ILE A 67 -7.73 -4.93 -1.10
CA ILE A 67 -6.68 -4.07 -0.53
C ILE A 67 -6.13 -4.70 0.74
N GLN A 68 -7.02 -5.12 1.66
CA GLN A 68 -6.65 -5.78 2.90
C GLN A 68 -5.67 -6.93 2.68
N LYS A 69 -5.95 -7.78 1.69
CA LYS A 69 -5.09 -8.93 1.34
C LYS A 69 -3.75 -8.51 0.76
N MET A 70 -3.70 -7.42 -0.03
CA MET A 70 -2.46 -6.93 -0.64
C MET A 70 -1.56 -6.22 0.37
N THR A 71 -2.13 -5.59 1.40
CA THR A 71 -1.42 -4.73 2.35
C THR A 71 -1.26 -5.36 3.73
N ASP A 72 -1.80 -6.56 3.94
CA ASP A 72 -1.88 -7.26 5.24
C ASP A 72 -2.40 -6.33 6.36
N SER A 73 -3.48 -5.60 6.05
CA SER A 73 -4.00 -4.57 6.94
C SER A 73 -5.15 -5.08 7.80
N ASP A 74 -5.41 -4.36 8.90
CA ASP A 74 -6.70 -4.48 9.59
C ASP A 74 -7.84 -4.03 8.65
N ILE A 75 -9.08 -4.43 8.94
CA ILE A 75 -10.26 -4.01 8.17
C ILE A 75 -11.43 -3.68 9.10
N PHE A 76 -12.13 -2.59 8.80
CA PHE A 76 -13.31 -2.14 9.52
C PHE A 76 -14.40 -1.71 8.54
N GLU A 77 -15.58 -2.32 8.67
CA GLU A 77 -16.77 -1.93 7.91
C GLU A 77 -17.59 -0.94 8.73
N ILE A 78 -17.79 0.25 8.18
CA ILE A 78 -18.73 1.24 8.68
C ILE A 78 -20.14 0.70 8.44
N GLN A 79 -20.89 0.51 9.52
CA GLN A 79 -22.29 0.11 9.48
C GLN A 79 -23.16 1.23 10.07
N PRO A 80 -24.16 1.73 9.33
CA PRO A 80 -25.10 2.68 9.89
C PRO A 80 -25.96 2.02 10.98
N GLU A 81 -26.38 2.82 11.95
CA GLU A 81 -27.32 2.37 12.98
C GLU A 81 -28.65 1.93 12.35
N VAL A 82 -29.12 2.70 11.37
CA VAL A 82 -30.30 2.38 10.55
C VAL A 82 -29.82 2.00 9.15
N PRO A 83 -30.00 0.74 8.70
CA PRO A 83 -29.63 0.32 7.36
C PRO A 83 -30.38 1.11 6.28
N TYR A 84 -29.71 1.42 5.16
CA TYR A 84 -30.37 1.97 3.99
C TYR A 84 -31.41 0.99 3.43
N SER A 85 -32.46 1.55 2.83
CA SER A 85 -33.42 0.77 2.04
C SER A 85 -32.70 -0.05 0.98
N LYS A 86 -33.28 -1.18 0.58
CA LYS A 86 -32.80 -1.95 -0.58
C LYS A 86 -33.33 -1.38 -1.91
N ASP A 87 -34.32 -0.50 -1.84
CA ASP A 87 -34.88 0.17 -3.00
C ASP A 87 -33.94 1.28 -3.49
N TYR A 88 -33.55 1.21 -4.76
CA TYR A 88 -32.53 2.10 -5.31
C TYR A 88 -33.01 3.56 -5.36
N ASP A 89 -34.23 3.81 -5.84
CA ASP A 89 -34.76 5.16 -5.99
C ASP A 89 -34.92 5.84 -4.62
N THR A 90 -35.39 5.10 -3.62
CA THR A 90 -35.45 5.57 -2.22
C THR A 90 -34.07 5.98 -1.70
N VAL A 91 -33.02 5.20 -1.99
CA VAL A 91 -31.64 5.51 -1.55
C VAL A 91 -31.05 6.68 -2.33
N VAL A 92 -31.39 6.85 -3.61
CA VAL A 92 -30.97 7.99 -4.41
C VAL A 92 -31.55 9.29 -3.83
N ASP A 93 -32.85 9.31 -3.54
CA ASP A 93 -33.53 10.47 -2.96
C ASP A 93 -33.00 10.79 -1.56
N GLN A 94 -32.88 9.76 -0.70
CA GLN A 94 -32.28 9.92 0.63
C GLN A 94 -30.85 10.44 0.54
N GLY A 95 -30.02 9.85 -0.32
CA GLY A 95 -28.61 10.23 -0.48
C GLY A 95 -28.45 11.68 -0.96
N LYS A 96 -29.37 12.19 -1.78
CA LYS A 96 -29.36 13.59 -2.23
C LYS A 96 -29.55 14.52 -1.03
N LYS A 97 -30.59 14.25 -0.26
CA LYS A 97 -30.94 15.02 0.93
C LYS A 97 -29.81 15.00 1.96
N GLU A 98 -29.22 13.83 2.19
CA GLU A 98 -28.10 13.69 3.13
C GLU A 98 -26.87 14.52 2.73
N VAL A 99 -26.57 14.59 1.42
CA VAL A 99 -25.48 15.43 0.90
C VAL A 99 -25.81 16.90 1.05
N ASP A 100 -27.01 17.32 0.65
CA ASP A 100 -27.45 18.72 0.72
C ASP A 100 -27.50 19.23 2.17
N GLU A 101 -27.87 18.38 3.13
CA GLU A 101 -27.96 18.72 4.56
C GLU A 101 -26.63 18.56 5.32
N GLY A 102 -25.58 18.04 4.69
CA GLY A 102 -24.33 17.70 5.37
C GLY A 102 -24.54 16.69 6.52
N TYR A 103 -25.47 15.75 6.32
CA TYR A 103 -25.92 14.80 7.32
C TYR A 103 -24.77 13.98 7.89
N LYS A 104 -24.81 13.70 9.19
CA LYS A 104 -23.79 12.91 9.90
C LYS A 104 -24.44 11.64 10.45
N PRO A 105 -24.38 10.52 9.73
CA PRO A 105 -25.09 9.30 10.10
C PRO A 105 -24.57 8.74 11.43
N LYS A 106 -25.50 8.25 12.24
CA LYS A 106 -25.16 7.45 13.43
C LYS A 106 -24.68 6.06 13.00
N LEU A 107 -23.70 5.55 13.73
CA LEU A 107 -23.08 4.26 13.44
C LEU A 107 -23.48 3.23 14.47
N LYS A 108 -23.62 1.99 14.00
CA LYS A 108 -23.83 0.84 14.87
C LYS A 108 -22.64 0.59 15.79
N GLU A 109 -21.44 0.80 15.28
CA GLU A 109 -20.19 0.61 16.00
C GLU A 109 -19.35 1.88 15.99
N LYS A 110 -18.63 2.13 17.09
CA LYS A 110 -17.69 3.23 17.17
C LYS A 110 -16.49 2.93 16.28
N VAL A 111 -16.09 3.91 15.47
CA VAL A 111 -14.87 3.83 14.68
C VAL A 111 -13.68 3.55 15.61
N PRO A 112 -12.79 2.58 15.27
CA PRO A 112 -11.62 2.29 16.09
C PRO A 112 -10.74 3.53 16.22
N ASP A 113 -9.87 3.56 17.24
CA ASP A 113 -8.86 4.60 17.31
C ASP A 113 -7.91 4.49 16.12
N LEU A 114 -8.01 5.44 15.19
CA LEU A 114 -7.22 5.45 13.96
C LEU A 114 -5.83 6.05 14.17
N ALA A 115 -5.56 6.68 15.33
CA ALA A 115 -4.26 7.25 15.65
C ALA A 115 -3.16 6.19 15.75
N LYS A 116 -3.52 4.94 16.09
CA LYS A 116 -2.61 3.79 16.19
C LYS A 116 -2.13 3.21 14.85
N TYR A 117 -2.66 3.70 13.73
CA TYR A 117 -2.27 3.28 12.40
C TYR A 117 -1.40 4.33 11.71
N ASP A 118 -0.44 3.84 10.94
CA ASP A 118 0.44 4.63 10.08
C ASP A 118 -0.23 4.95 8.75
N VAL A 119 -1.03 4.02 8.25
CA VAL A 119 -1.76 4.13 6.97
C VAL A 119 -3.23 3.79 7.19
N VAL A 120 -4.11 4.67 6.71
CA VAL A 120 -5.56 4.43 6.70
C VAL A 120 -6.04 4.51 5.27
N TYR A 121 -6.55 3.39 4.76
CA TYR A 121 -7.27 3.32 3.50
C TYR A 121 -8.75 3.60 3.76
N VAL A 122 -9.33 4.51 2.99
CA VAL A 122 -10.75 4.85 3.10
C VAL A 122 -11.47 4.44 1.83
N GLY A 123 -12.55 3.66 1.97
CA GLY A 123 -13.38 3.22 0.84
C GLY A 123 -14.85 3.57 1.02
N THR A 124 -15.42 4.36 0.11
CA THR A 124 -16.87 4.60 0.09
C THR A 124 -17.39 4.53 -1.35
N PRO A 125 -18.68 4.23 -1.56
CA PRO A 125 -19.34 4.56 -2.82
C PRO A 125 -19.30 6.08 -3.05
N ILE A 126 -19.48 6.49 -4.30
CA ILE A 126 -19.75 7.89 -4.67
C ILE A 126 -21.25 8.11 -4.61
N TRP A 127 -21.70 9.11 -3.85
CA TRP A 127 -23.08 9.55 -3.81
C TRP A 127 -23.16 10.98 -4.30
N TRP A 128 -24.02 11.25 -5.29
CA TRP A 128 -24.25 12.59 -5.81
C TRP A 128 -22.96 13.39 -6.08
N TYR A 129 -22.02 12.78 -6.79
CA TYR A 129 -20.74 13.37 -7.19
C TYR A 129 -19.80 13.75 -6.03
N THR A 130 -20.11 13.33 -4.81
CA THR A 130 -19.28 13.52 -3.62
C THR A 130 -18.98 12.20 -2.92
N ILE A 131 -18.06 12.26 -1.96
CA ILE A 131 -17.85 11.18 -1.00
C ILE A 131 -19.10 11.09 -0.13
N THR A 132 -19.53 9.88 0.22
CA THR A 132 -20.73 9.73 1.07
C THR A 132 -20.62 10.52 2.37
N CYS A 133 -21.76 10.79 3.00
CA CYS A 133 -21.85 11.43 4.30
C CYS A 133 -20.97 10.73 5.37
N TYR A 134 -20.64 9.44 5.20
CA TYR A 134 -19.70 8.71 6.07
C TYR A 134 -18.26 9.23 6.01
N SER A 135 -17.90 10.05 5.02
CA SER A 135 -16.58 10.69 4.95
C SER A 135 -16.30 11.66 6.11
N VAL A 136 -17.35 12.27 6.68
CA VAL A 136 -17.25 13.19 7.83
C VAL A 136 -16.71 12.51 9.08
N LEU A 137 -16.73 11.18 9.13
CA LEU A 137 -16.15 10.39 10.21
C LEU A 137 -14.61 10.48 10.22
N PHE A 138 -14.01 10.75 9.05
CA PHE A 138 -12.55 10.84 8.91
C PHE A 138 -12.01 12.23 9.24
N ASP A 139 -12.85 13.27 9.17
CA ASP A 139 -12.50 14.61 9.65
C ASP A 139 -12.30 14.61 11.17
N LYS A 140 -13.21 13.95 11.90
CA LYS A 140 -13.12 13.82 13.38
C LYS A 140 -11.93 13.01 13.88
N SER A 141 -11.37 12.11 13.07
CA SER A 141 -10.26 11.25 13.47
C SER A 141 -8.87 11.84 13.23
N GLY A 142 -8.78 13.08 12.71
CA GLY A 142 -7.50 13.79 12.53
C GLY A 142 -6.60 13.19 11.43
N ILE A 143 -7.14 12.31 10.60
CA ILE A 143 -6.38 11.54 9.60
C ILE A 143 -5.92 12.41 8.44
N GLY A 144 -6.69 13.43 8.06
CA GLY A 144 -6.32 14.35 6.98
C GLY A 144 -5.03 15.14 7.21
N ARG A 145 -4.45 15.08 8.42
CA ARG A 145 -3.15 15.70 8.76
C ARG A 145 -1.96 14.75 8.70
N LYS A 146 -2.15 13.43 8.56
CA LYS A 146 -1.05 12.46 8.47
C LYS A 146 -0.63 12.24 7.02
N ASN A 147 0.67 12.08 6.82
CA ASN A 147 1.36 12.24 5.53
C ASN A 147 1.12 11.09 4.52
N ASN A 148 0.30 10.08 4.83
CA ASN A 148 0.14 8.85 4.04
C ASN A 148 -1.31 8.30 3.97
N SER A 149 -2.34 9.15 4.06
CA SER A 149 -3.73 8.71 3.87
C SER A 149 -4.04 8.48 2.38
N ALA A 150 -4.28 7.23 1.97
CA ALA A 150 -4.74 6.90 0.63
C ALA A 150 -6.27 6.77 0.63
N VAL A 151 -6.97 7.78 0.11
CA VAL A 151 -8.42 7.74 -0.06
C VAL A 151 -8.73 7.08 -1.40
N LEU A 152 -9.37 5.91 -1.36
CA LEU A 152 -9.74 5.16 -2.55
C LEU A 152 -11.23 5.36 -2.82
N HIS A 153 -11.53 6.07 -3.90
CA HIS A 153 -12.89 6.34 -4.35
C HIS A 153 -13.33 5.23 -5.30
N THR A 154 -14.39 4.50 -4.94
CA THR A 154 -15.03 3.58 -5.88
C THR A 154 -16.14 4.30 -6.65
N TRP A 155 -15.85 4.63 -7.91
CA TRP A 155 -16.86 4.95 -8.93
C TRP A 155 -17.84 3.79 -9.02
N TRP A 156 -19.15 3.96 -8.79
CA TRP A 156 -20.25 3.11 -9.30
C TRP A 156 -21.57 3.58 -8.65
N LEU A 157 -22.22 4.58 -9.24
CA LEU A 157 -23.65 4.87 -9.01
C LEU A 157 -24.49 4.89 -10.30
N TRP A 158 -23.90 4.65 -11.48
CA TRP A 158 -24.57 4.92 -12.76
C TRP A 158 -24.83 3.71 -13.68
N ARG A 159 -24.45 2.48 -13.33
CA ARG A 159 -24.89 1.34 -14.16
C ARG A 159 -26.13 0.73 -13.53
N ARG A 160 -27.27 1.07 -14.12
CA ARG A 160 -28.46 0.23 -14.07
C ARG A 160 -28.03 -1.18 -14.45
N THR A 161 -28.08 -2.11 -13.49
CA THR A 161 -28.31 -3.52 -13.82
C THR A 161 -29.80 -3.69 -14.01
#